data_AF-A0A2S2Q9B2-F1
#
_entry.id   AF-A0A2S2Q9B2-F1
#
_cell.length_a   1.000
_cell.length_b   1.000
_cell.length_c   1.000
_cell.angle_alpha   90.00
_cell.angle_beta   90.00
_cell.angle_gamma   90.00
#
_symmetry.space_group_name_H-M   'P 1'
#
loop_
_entity.id
_entity.type
_entity.pdbx_description
1 polymer ?
#
loop_
_entity_poly.entity_id
_entity_poly.type
_entity_poly.pdbx_seq_one_letter_code
_entity_poly.pdbx_strand_id
1 'polypeptide(L)'
;LFHRSNMSRSLALWTKTLSFPSRNSPNKSSKHSITTSINTSSCTIFAPATPTKEKTTPVSTPDVSDCEKDKDIMGSVVYCIHHKEGCKWSDQLRRLKGHLQTCKYDALPCTNHCGAQIARILMDDHVRYTCIERVIKCEHCNGEMKGEAAGEEHSRTCPVEPIHCEAKCGVKIPRRMLAKHKVTECSKRLVPCRHCGRQFVADTINSHSTSCPRFPLPCPNRCEIVNVAREDLEHHIKHACNSMLISCSFKEVGCRFKGLRGKQMDTHMDESSQQHLTLMCSMVTKQQQQIVSMKKVINNLTVNQSGKYTFFYNST
;
A
#
# COMPACT_ATOMS: atom_id res chain seq x y z
N LEU A 1 10.77 23.63 33.62
CA LEU A 1 11.86 22.96 34.38
C LEU A 1 12.88 22.43 33.39
N PHE A 2 14.16 22.74 33.61
CA PHE A 2 15.36 22.30 32.87
C PHE A 2 15.41 22.44 31.34
N HIS A 3 15.95 23.58 30.93
CA HIS A 3 16.72 23.76 29.70
C HIS A 3 18.13 23.15 29.89
N ARG A 4 18.71 22.49 28.88
CA ARG A 4 20.18 22.39 28.77
C ARG A 4 20.65 22.10 27.34
N SER A 5 21.49 22.98 26.83
CA SER A 5 22.23 22.84 25.57
C SER A 5 23.62 22.23 25.83
N ASN A 6 24.15 21.48 24.87
CA ASN A 6 25.57 21.12 24.63
C ASN A 6 25.55 20.36 23.29
N MET A 7 26.28 20.66 22.21
CA MET A 7 27.60 21.28 22.00
C MET A 7 28.82 20.39 22.35
N SER A 8 29.12 19.45 21.45
CA SER A 8 30.43 18.76 21.31
C SER A 8 30.62 18.44 19.83
N ARG A 9 31.26 19.32 19.05
CA ARG A 9 32.72 19.39 18.80
C ARG A 9 33.31 18.11 18.20
N SER A 10 33.79 18.30 16.96
CA SER A 10 34.64 17.42 16.14
C SER A 10 35.59 16.50 16.91
N LEU A 11 35.60 15.23 16.50
CA LEU A 11 36.64 14.24 16.81
C LEU A 11 36.83 13.25 15.64
N ALA A 12 36.86 13.79 14.42
CA ALA A 12 37.07 13.04 13.18
C ALA A 12 38.49 13.27 12.61
N LEU A 13 39.53 13.11 13.44
CA LEU A 13 40.92 13.34 13.05
C LEU A 13 41.91 12.63 14.01
N TRP A 14 42.05 11.30 13.91
CA TRP A 14 43.28 10.58 14.27
C TRP A 14 43.29 9.10 13.85
N THR A 15 43.71 8.81 12.61
CA THR A 15 44.37 7.56 12.17
C THR A 15 45.13 7.73 10.83
N LYS A 16 45.55 8.96 10.48
CA LYS A 16 46.44 9.22 9.33
C LYS A 16 47.86 9.54 9.81
N THR A 17 48.65 8.50 10.12
CA THR A 17 50.12 8.40 9.95
C THR A 17 50.70 7.15 10.67
N LEU A 18 50.28 5.95 10.28
CA LEU A 18 51.12 4.75 10.44
C LEU A 18 51.09 3.94 9.14
N SER A 19 52.07 4.20 8.29
CA SER A 19 52.36 3.41 7.10
C SER A 19 52.95 2.07 7.54
N PHE A 20 52.10 1.03 7.61
CA PHE A 20 52.54 -0.33 7.86
C PHE A 20 53.29 -0.89 6.63
N PRO A 21 54.45 -1.55 6.80
CA PRO A 21 55.10 -2.26 5.70
C PRO A 21 54.21 -3.42 5.21
N SER A 22 54.00 -3.48 3.90
CA SER A 22 53.31 -4.60 3.26
C SER A 22 54.02 -5.91 3.57
N ARG A 23 53.30 -6.89 4.12
CA ARG A 23 53.85 -8.22 4.39
C ARG A 23 53.92 -9.02 3.08
N ASN A 24 55.12 -9.17 2.53
CA ASN A 24 55.37 -10.08 1.41
C ASN A 24 54.86 -11.50 1.74
N SER A 25 54.10 -12.08 0.81
CA SER A 25 53.65 -13.47 0.85
C SER A 25 54.14 -14.19 -0.41
N PRO A 26 54.79 -15.37 -0.31
CA PRO A 26 55.40 -16.01 -1.46
C PRO A 26 54.39 -16.79 -2.32
N ASN A 27 54.31 -16.38 -3.58
CA ASN A 27 54.15 -17.17 -4.81
C ASN A 27 53.17 -18.38 -4.82
N LYS A 28 52.16 -18.31 -5.70
CA LYS A 28 51.54 -19.50 -6.31
C LYS A 28 51.17 -19.21 -7.76
N SER A 29 51.76 -19.97 -8.69
CA SER A 29 51.54 -19.87 -10.14
C SER A 29 50.63 -21.01 -10.65
N SER A 30 50.24 -20.91 -11.95
CA SER A 30 49.56 -21.95 -12.77
C SER A 30 48.03 -22.14 -12.53
N LYS A 31 47.13 -22.18 -13.54
CA LYS A 31 47.25 -22.11 -15.03
C LYS A 31 45.87 -21.88 -15.74
N HIS A 32 45.94 -21.36 -16.98
CA HIS A 32 45.05 -21.51 -18.17
C HIS A 32 43.54 -21.14 -18.18
N SER A 33 43.17 -20.29 -19.16
CA SER A 33 42.27 -20.57 -20.33
C SER A 33 42.32 -19.35 -21.30
N ILE A 34 42.71 -19.49 -22.58
CA ILE A 34 41.87 -19.69 -23.81
C ILE A 34 40.97 -18.46 -24.13
N THR A 35 40.89 -17.82 -25.32
CA THR A 35 41.62 -17.84 -26.64
C THR A 35 41.15 -16.62 -27.50
N THR A 36 41.92 -16.17 -28.53
CA THR A 36 41.56 -15.21 -29.63
C THR A 36 41.21 -13.74 -29.27
N SER A 37 41.41 -12.71 -30.10
CA SER A 37 41.81 -12.59 -31.53
C SER A 37 42.49 -11.24 -31.89
N ILE A 38 43.57 -11.32 -32.68
CA ILE A 38 43.90 -10.59 -33.93
C ILE A 38 43.20 -9.24 -34.25
N ASN A 39 43.99 -8.15 -34.32
CA ASN A 39 44.08 -7.15 -35.43
C ASN A 39 45.22 -6.15 -35.11
N THR A 40 46.23 -5.93 -35.97
CA THR A 40 46.34 -4.91 -37.06
C THR A 40 46.09 -3.46 -36.56
N SER A 41 46.94 -2.43 -36.78
CA SER A 41 48.06 -2.22 -37.74
C SER A 41 49.13 -1.21 -37.25
N SER A 42 50.38 -1.40 -37.70
CA SER A 42 51.44 -0.42 -38.07
C SER A 42 51.50 1.03 -37.52
N CYS A 43 52.67 1.43 -37.01
CA CYS A 43 53.42 2.63 -37.46
C CYS A 43 54.92 2.59 -37.05
N THR A 44 55.77 3.37 -37.72
CA THR A 44 57.26 3.32 -37.68
C THR A 44 57.85 4.74 -37.44
N ILE A 45 59.16 5.05 -37.37
CA ILE A 45 60.43 4.40 -37.78
C ILE A 45 61.58 4.87 -36.85
N PHE A 46 62.58 4.04 -36.49
CA PHE A 46 64.05 4.32 -36.59
C PHE A 46 64.95 3.24 -35.93
N ALA A 47 66.12 3.02 -36.52
CA ALA A 47 67.19 2.08 -36.13
C ALA A 47 68.52 2.87 -35.89
N PRO A 48 69.71 2.31 -35.57
CA PRO A 48 70.15 0.90 -35.44
C PRO A 48 70.54 0.56 -33.96
N ALA A 49 71.37 -0.41 -33.56
CA ALA A 49 72.35 -1.28 -34.24
C ALA A 49 72.59 -2.65 -33.51
N THR A 50 73.79 -3.21 -33.69
CA THR A 50 74.32 -4.51 -33.19
C THR A 50 75.80 -4.33 -32.78
N PRO A 51 76.59 -5.34 -32.33
CA PRO A 51 76.32 -6.74 -31.93
C PRO A 51 76.68 -6.96 -30.42
N THR A 52 76.85 -8.14 -29.78
CA THR A 52 77.37 -9.47 -30.19
C THR A 52 76.97 -10.59 -29.21
N LYS A 53 76.94 -11.82 -29.76
CA LYS A 53 77.19 -13.17 -29.18
C LYS A 53 78.08 -13.22 -27.92
N GLU A 54 78.13 -14.28 -27.11
CA GLU A 54 77.45 -15.58 -26.86
C GLU A 54 78.05 -16.05 -25.48
N LYS A 55 77.83 -17.28 -24.97
CA LYS A 55 78.97 -17.88 -24.20
C LYS A 55 78.86 -18.56 -22.83
N THR A 56 77.85 -19.35 -22.50
CA THR A 56 78.01 -20.53 -21.58
C THR A 56 78.34 -20.33 -20.07
N THR A 57 77.63 -21.13 -19.27
CA THR A 57 77.81 -21.41 -17.84
C THR A 57 79.17 -22.08 -17.52
N PRO A 58 79.62 -22.08 -16.25
CA PRO A 58 79.27 -23.23 -15.41
C PRO A 58 78.91 -22.91 -13.95
N VAL A 59 78.22 -23.89 -13.37
CA VAL A 59 77.86 -24.07 -11.95
C VAL A 59 79.08 -23.95 -11.03
N SER A 60 78.90 -23.31 -9.87
CA SER A 60 79.69 -23.56 -8.65
C SER A 60 78.78 -23.61 -7.42
N THR A 61 79.15 -24.52 -6.52
CA THR A 61 78.52 -25.06 -5.31
C THR A 61 77.92 -24.09 -4.27
N PRO A 62 77.00 -24.56 -3.40
CA PRO A 62 76.41 -23.75 -2.33
C PRO A 62 77.38 -23.53 -1.17
N ASP A 63 77.52 -22.27 -0.75
CA ASP A 63 78.43 -21.89 0.33
C ASP A 63 77.81 -22.12 1.72
N VAL A 64 78.40 -23.04 2.50
CA VAL A 64 77.96 -23.36 3.86
C VAL A 64 78.67 -22.43 4.83
N SER A 65 78.18 -21.19 4.97
CA SER A 65 78.79 -20.19 5.87
C SER A 65 77.84 -19.18 6.55
N ASP A 66 76.51 -19.36 6.44
CA ASP A 66 75.53 -18.52 7.17
C ASP A 66 74.74 -19.23 8.28
N CYS A 67 74.83 -20.56 8.38
CA CYS A 67 74.06 -21.36 9.35
C CYS A 67 74.44 -21.13 10.83
N GLU A 68 75.64 -20.63 11.11
CA GLU A 68 76.07 -20.32 12.49
C GLU A 68 75.59 -18.95 12.95
N LYS A 69 75.75 -17.92 12.10
CA LYS A 69 75.34 -16.53 12.38
C LYS A 69 73.84 -16.42 12.64
N ASP A 70 73.02 -17.18 11.89
CA ASP A 70 71.56 -17.22 12.07
C ASP A 70 71.12 -17.76 13.44
N LYS A 71 71.91 -18.66 14.06
CA LYS A 71 71.57 -19.22 15.38
C LYS A 71 71.74 -18.19 16.49
N ASP A 72 72.81 -17.40 16.44
CA ASP A 72 73.09 -16.35 17.44
C ASP A 72 72.08 -15.20 17.34
N ILE A 73 71.70 -14.83 16.12
CA ILE A 73 70.63 -13.84 15.86
C ILE A 73 69.30 -14.35 16.43
N MET A 74 68.94 -15.62 16.21
CA MET A 74 67.68 -16.20 16.69
C MET A 74 67.64 -16.47 18.21
N GLY A 75 68.81 -16.55 18.85
CA GLY A 75 68.99 -16.62 20.31
C GLY A 75 69.01 -15.25 21.01
N SER A 76 69.16 -14.15 20.26
CA SER A 76 69.23 -12.79 20.82
C SER A 76 67.91 -12.39 21.49
N VAL A 77 68.01 -11.72 22.65
CA VAL A 77 66.84 -11.22 23.39
C VAL A 77 66.28 -9.98 22.70
N VAL A 78 64.99 -10.01 22.40
CA VAL A 78 64.25 -8.91 21.77
C VAL A 78 63.03 -8.53 22.59
N TYR A 79 62.67 -7.25 22.55
CA TYR A 79 61.45 -6.72 23.15
C TYR A 79 60.27 -6.84 22.18
N CYS A 80 59.05 -6.91 22.70
CA CYS A 80 57.85 -6.81 21.87
C CYS A 80 57.82 -5.48 21.10
N ILE A 81 57.37 -5.51 19.85
CA ILE A 81 57.19 -4.28 19.03
C ILE A 81 56.23 -3.28 19.70
N HIS A 82 55.29 -3.77 20.50
CA HIS A 82 54.33 -2.98 21.29
C HIS A 82 54.85 -2.62 22.71
N HIS A 83 56.16 -2.71 22.98
CA HIS A 83 56.72 -2.39 24.31
C HIS A 83 56.42 -0.93 24.72
N LYS A 84 56.44 0.00 23.76
CA LYS A 84 56.06 1.42 23.98
C LYS A 84 54.57 1.63 24.28
N GLU A 85 53.72 0.67 23.92
CA GLU A 85 52.26 0.70 24.16
C GLU A 85 51.89 -0.03 25.48
N GLY A 86 52.88 -0.55 26.21
CA GLY A 86 52.71 -1.21 27.50
C GLY A 86 52.91 -2.73 27.47
N CYS A 87 53.32 -3.33 26.35
CA CYS A 87 53.62 -4.76 26.29
C CYS A 87 54.99 -5.10 26.92
N LYS A 88 54.98 -5.62 28.16
CA LYS A 88 56.20 -5.95 28.92
C LYS A 88 56.92 -7.26 28.49
N TRP A 89 56.65 -7.79 27.29
CA TRP A 89 57.25 -9.04 26.86
C TRP A 89 58.66 -8.82 26.26
N SER A 90 59.61 -9.65 26.69
CA SER A 90 60.98 -9.74 26.16
C SER A 90 61.51 -11.16 26.30
N ASP A 91 61.98 -11.77 25.22
CA ASP A 91 62.58 -13.12 25.21
C ASP A 91 63.41 -13.29 23.90
N GLN A 92 63.96 -14.47 23.66
CA GLN A 92 64.67 -14.82 22.43
C GLN A 92 63.82 -14.58 21.17
N LEU A 93 64.42 -14.05 20.10
CA LEU A 93 63.77 -13.74 18.82
C LEU A 93 62.94 -14.91 18.27
N ARG A 94 63.42 -16.16 18.40
CA ARG A 94 62.68 -17.37 18.00
C ARG A 94 61.30 -17.54 18.67
N ARG A 95 61.05 -16.93 19.83
CA ARG A 95 59.77 -16.99 20.56
C ARG A 95 58.81 -15.83 20.26
N LEU A 96 59.30 -14.74 19.66
CA LEU A 96 58.50 -13.54 19.36
C LEU A 96 57.25 -13.86 18.52
N LYS A 97 57.35 -14.76 17.53
CA LYS A 97 56.23 -15.18 16.69
C LYS A 97 55.07 -15.82 17.48
N GLY A 98 55.37 -16.57 18.53
CA GLY A 98 54.36 -17.15 19.43
C GLY A 98 53.77 -16.12 20.40
N HIS A 99 54.58 -15.15 20.83
CA HIS A 99 54.09 -14.03 21.64
C HIS A 99 53.09 -13.16 20.87
N LEU A 100 53.38 -12.76 19.62
CA LEU A 100 52.47 -11.91 18.84
C LEU A 100 51.05 -12.51 18.73
N GLN A 101 50.95 -13.83 18.50
CA GLN A 101 49.68 -14.57 18.48
C GLN A 101 48.85 -14.50 19.77
N THR A 102 49.46 -14.13 20.92
CA THR A 102 48.82 -13.97 22.22
C THR A 102 48.91 -12.54 22.78
N CYS A 103 49.58 -11.63 22.09
CA CYS A 103 49.76 -10.24 22.51
C CYS A 103 48.42 -9.49 22.45
N LYS A 104 48.16 -8.67 23.48
CA LYS A 104 46.93 -7.86 23.60
C LYS A 104 46.91 -6.63 22.67
N TYR A 105 48.09 -6.16 22.29
CA TYR A 105 48.28 -4.97 21.45
C TYR A 105 48.47 -5.31 19.96
N ASP A 106 48.79 -6.57 19.65
CA ASP A 106 48.93 -7.06 18.28
C ASP A 106 47.63 -6.86 17.49
N ALA A 107 47.77 -6.34 16.28
CA ALA A 107 46.65 -5.95 15.42
C ALA A 107 46.23 -7.13 14.54
N LEU A 108 44.95 -7.49 14.63
CA LEU A 108 44.35 -8.59 13.87
C LEU A 108 43.28 -8.07 12.92
N PRO A 109 43.00 -8.77 11.80
CA PRO A 109 41.84 -8.47 10.97
C PRO A 109 40.55 -8.58 11.77
N CYS A 110 39.62 -7.65 11.56
CA CYS A 110 38.31 -7.67 12.19
C CYS A 110 37.56 -9.00 11.96
N THR A 111 36.93 -9.50 13.02
CA THR A 111 36.13 -10.74 13.02
C THR A 111 34.92 -10.67 12.09
N ASN A 112 34.37 -9.47 11.88
CA ASN A 112 33.26 -9.22 10.96
C ASN A 112 33.75 -8.91 9.53
N HIS A 113 35.06 -9.00 9.29
CA HIS A 113 35.69 -8.86 7.98
C HIS A 113 35.52 -7.49 7.29
N CYS A 114 35.34 -6.41 8.07
CA CYS A 114 35.24 -5.03 7.56
C CYS A 114 36.55 -4.45 6.95
N GLY A 115 37.59 -5.27 6.77
CA GLY A 115 38.90 -4.88 6.24
C GLY A 115 39.86 -4.21 7.25
N ALA A 116 39.38 -3.69 8.37
CA ALA A 116 40.21 -3.03 9.37
C ALA A 116 41.14 -4.01 10.12
N GLN A 117 42.34 -3.53 10.48
CA GLN A 117 43.23 -4.17 11.45
C GLN A 117 43.05 -3.49 12.80
N ILE A 118 42.69 -4.26 13.83
CA ILE A 118 42.30 -3.76 15.15
C ILE A 118 43.15 -4.48 16.21
N ALA A 119 43.74 -3.72 17.15
CA ALA A 119 44.46 -4.28 18.29
C ALA A 119 43.52 -5.21 19.08
N ARG A 120 43.99 -6.40 19.48
CA ARG A 120 43.15 -7.42 20.13
C ARG A 120 42.33 -6.90 21.32
N ILE A 121 42.90 -6.01 22.13
CA ILE A 121 42.24 -5.37 23.28
C ILE A 121 41.06 -4.45 22.90
N LEU A 122 41.01 -3.92 21.68
CA LEU A 122 39.95 -3.03 21.18
C LEU A 122 38.93 -3.76 20.27
N MET A 123 39.08 -5.07 20.05
CA MET A 123 38.25 -5.80 19.09
C MET A 123 36.77 -5.82 19.49
N ASP A 124 36.45 -6.02 20.79
CA ASP A 124 35.07 -6.06 21.27
C ASP A 124 34.37 -4.69 21.12
N ASP A 125 35.05 -3.61 21.48
CA ASP A 125 34.54 -2.24 21.33
C ASP A 125 34.41 -1.86 19.85
N HIS A 126 35.32 -2.32 18.99
CA HIS A 126 35.19 -2.16 17.55
C HIS A 126 33.94 -2.86 17.02
N VAL A 127 33.82 -4.18 17.24
CA VAL A 127 32.69 -4.99 16.77
C VAL A 127 31.35 -4.46 17.28
N ARG A 128 31.31 -3.89 18.50
CA ARG A 128 30.09 -3.35 19.10
C ARG A 128 29.73 -1.94 18.61
N TYR A 129 30.70 -1.03 18.50
CA TYR A 129 30.42 0.40 18.31
C TYR A 129 30.92 0.99 16.99
N THR A 130 32.10 0.61 16.50
CA THR A 130 32.78 1.30 15.36
C THR A 130 32.91 0.47 14.08
N CYS A 131 32.56 -0.82 14.12
CA CYS A 131 32.61 -1.70 12.96
C CYS A 131 31.46 -1.40 11.99
N ILE A 132 31.80 -1.06 10.75
CA ILE A 132 30.83 -0.84 9.67
C ILE A 132 29.99 -2.10 9.42
N GLU A 133 30.61 -3.28 9.55
CA GLU A 133 29.98 -4.61 9.45
C GLU A 133 29.49 -5.15 10.81
N ARG A 134 29.20 -4.28 11.80
CA ARG A 134 28.69 -4.73 13.11
C ARG A 134 27.35 -5.46 12.95
N VAL A 135 27.12 -6.51 13.75
CA VAL A 135 25.83 -7.21 13.74
C VAL A 135 24.83 -6.43 14.59
N ILE A 136 23.83 -5.84 13.94
CA ILE A 136 22.72 -5.14 14.59
C ILE A 136 21.56 -6.12 14.75
N LYS A 137 20.88 -6.11 15.91
CA LYS A 137 19.69 -6.93 16.18
C LYS A 137 18.45 -6.07 16.12
N CYS A 138 17.42 -6.53 15.42
CA CYS A 138 16.13 -5.84 15.35
C CYS A 138 15.31 -6.06 16.62
N GLU A 139 14.90 -4.99 17.30
CA GLU A 139 14.10 -5.05 18.54
C GLU A 139 12.71 -5.71 18.36
N HIS A 140 12.18 -5.76 17.13
CA HIS A 140 10.85 -6.29 16.85
C HIS A 140 10.82 -7.75 16.41
N CYS A 141 11.88 -8.23 15.74
CA CYS A 141 11.93 -9.60 15.22
C CYS A 141 13.13 -10.43 15.70
N ASN A 142 14.06 -9.82 16.45
CA ASN A 142 15.35 -10.38 16.87
C ASN A 142 16.25 -10.87 15.72
N GLY A 143 15.94 -10.49 14.47
CA GLY A 143 16.76 -10.76 13.29
C GLY A 143 18.11 -10.03 13.37
N GLU A 144 19.16 -10.71 12.91
CA GLU A 144 20.53 -10.22 12.90
C GLU A 144 20.91 -9.68 11.51
N MET A 145 21.49 -8.48 11.49
CA MET A 145 21.69 -7.68 10.28
C MET A 145 23.15 -7.22 10.25
N LYS A 146 23.87 -7.47 9.15
CA LYS A 146 25.28 -7.07 9.03
C LYS A 146 25.37 -5.64 8.55
N GLY A 147 25.91 -4.79 9.41
CA GLY A 147 26.17 -3.39 9.19
C GLY A 147 24.98 -2.45 9.39
N GLU A 148 25.30 -1.16 9.51
CA GLU A 148 24.34 -0.12 9.88
C GLU A 148 23.28 0.12 8.81
N ALA A 149 23.68 0.17 7.53
CA ALA A 149 22.75 0.35 6.41
C ALA A 149 21.70 -0.76 6.31
N ALA A 150 22.10 -2.03 6.45
CA ALA A 150 21.17 -3.16 6.45
C ALA A 150 20.23 -3.14 7.68
N GLY A 151 20.73 -2.66 8.83
CA GLY A 151 19.93 -2.43 10.03
C GLY A 151 18.84 -1.39 9.82
N GLU A 152 19.18 -0.25 9.22
CA GLU A 152 18.22 0.81 8.90
C GLU A 152 17.19 0.38 7.83
N GLU A 153 17.64 -0.31 6.77
CA GLU A 153 16.76 -0.80 5.72
C GLU A 153 15.72 -1.79 6.26
N HIS A 154 16.18 -2.77 7.04
CA HIS A 154 15.28 -3.72 7.71
C HIS A 154 14.34 -3.02 8.68
N SER A 155 14.80 -2.00 9.43
CA SER A 155 13.94 -1.25 10.35
C SER A 155 12.72 -0.65 9.62
N ARG A 156 12.85 -0.24 8.36
CA ARG A 156 11.74 0.29 7.53
C ARG A 156 10.83 -0.78 6.92
N THR A 157 11.30 -2.02 6.81
CA THR A 157 10.59 -3.15 6.18
C THR A 157 10.26 -4.30 7.13
N CYS A 158 10.57 -4.16 8.43
CA CYS A 158 10.48 -5.22 9.42
C CYS A 158 9.08 -5.86 9.45
N PRO A 159 8.94 -7.17 9.14
CA PRO A 159 7.62 -7.80 9.03
C PRO A 159 6.82 -7.87 10.34
N VAL A 160 7.50 -7.75 11.47
CA VAL A 160 6.92 -7.93 12.82
C VAL A 160 6.61 -6.59 13.50
N GLU A 161 7.24 -5.50 13.08
CA GLU A 161 7.02 -4.15 13.60
C GLU A 161 5.52 -3.78 13.65
N PRO A 162 4.98 -3.38 14.81
CA PRO A 162 3.59 -2.97 14.94
C PRO A 162 3.35 -1.56 14.38
N ILE A 163 2.76 -1.49 13.18
CA ILE A 163 2.44 -0.24 12.49
C ILE A 163 0.95 0.10 12.59
N HIS A 164 0.60 1.39 12.55
CA HIS A 164 -0.80 1.83 12.56
C HIS A 164 -1.47 1.56 11.20
N CYS A 165 -2.76 1.21 11.22
CA CYS A 165 -3.53 1.11 9.99
C CYS A 165 -3.73 2.50 9.33
N GLU A 166 -3.45 2.59 8.02
CA GLU A 166 -3.69 3.79 7.19
C GLU A 166 -5.13 4.32 7.27
N ALA A 167 -6.11 3.43 7.42
CA ALA A 167 -7.52 3.79 7.60
C ALA A 167 -7.85 4.35 9.00
N LYS A 168 -6.83 4.62 9.83
CA LYS A 168 -6.90 5.19 11.18
C LYS A 168 -7.92 4.50 12.08
N CYS A 169 -7.99 3.16 12.02
CA CYS A 169 -8.89 2.35 12.84
C CYS A 169 -8.52 2.28 14.34
N GLY A 170 -7.39 2.89 14.75
CA GLY A 170 -6.90 2.94 16.13
C GLY A 170 -5.98 1.79 16.55
N VAL A 171 -5.90 0.71 15.75
CA VAL A 171 -5.13 -0.49 16.09
C VAL A 171 -3.72 -0.45 15.49
N LYS A 172 -2.73 -0.97 16.25
CA LYS A 172 -1.38 -1.29 15.75
C LYS A 172 -1.35 -2.76 15.32
N ILE A 173 -0.92 -3.03 14.09
CA ILE A 173 -0.87 -4.38 13.49
C ILE A 173 0.56 -4.67 13.03
N PRO A 174 1.13 -5.87 13.25
CA PRO A 174 2.40 -6.26 12.66
C PRO A 174 2.39 -6.07 11.14
N ARG A 175 3.41 -5.44 10.56
CA ARG A 175 3.49 -5.08 9.13
C ARG A 175 3.03 -6.20 8.18
N ARG A 176 3.46 -7.44 8.42
CA ARG A 176 3.07 -8.64 7.63
C ARG A 176 1.57 -8.95 7.63
N MET A 177 0.84 -8.59 8.68
CA MET A 177 -0.60 -8.81 8.83
C MET A 177 -1.44 -7.61 8.36
N LEU A 178 -0.83 -6.46 8.05
CA LEU A 178 -1.58 -5.27 7.64
C LEU A 178 -2.45 -5.52 6.40
N ALA A 179 -1.96 -6.29 5.42
CA ALA A 179 -2.71 -6.62 4.21
C ALA A 179 -3.99 -7.41 4.53
N LYS A 180 -3.89 -8.46 5.36
CA LYS A 180 -5.04 -9.23 5.84
C LYS A 180 -6.00 -8.33 6.63
N HIS A 181 -5.46 -7.53 7.55
CA HIS A 181 -6.23 -6.61 8.39
C HIS A 181 -7.10 -5.66 7.54
N LYS A 182 -6.52 -5.00 6.52
CA LYS A 182 -7.25 -4.07 5.63
C LYS A 182 -8.48 -4.72 4.98
N VAL A 183 -8.42 -6.01 4.64
CA VAL A 183 -9.48 -6.73 3.92
C VAL A 183 -10.52 -7.35 4.87
N THR A 184 -10.10 -8.02 5.95
CA THR A 184 -11.01 -8.86 6.75
C THR A 184 -11.33 -8.31 8.13
N GLU A 185 -10.38 -7.64 8.80
CA GLU A 185 -10.48 -7.34 10.24
C GLU A 185 -10.69 -5.84 10.54
N CYS A 186 -10.31 -4.95 9.62
CA CYS A 186 -10.42 -3.51 9.81
C CYS A 186 -11.89 -3.08 9.92
N SER A 187 -12.24 -2.41 11.02
CA SER A 187 -13.55 -1.77 11.22
C SER A 187 -13.82 -0.66 10.21
N LYS A 188 -12.75 0.01 9.74
CA LYS A 188 -12.81 1.08 8.74
C LYS A 188 -12.64 0.58 7.29
N ARG A 189 -12.71 -0.73 7.03
CA ARG A 189 -12.68 -1.27 5.65
C ARG A 189 -13.92 -0.85 4.85
N LEU A 190 -13.79 -0.78 3.53
CA LEU A 190 -14.92 -0.55 2.63
C LEU A 190 -15.61 -1.88 2.30
N VAL A 191 -16.94 -1.88 2.32
CA VAL A 191 -17.82 -3.01 1.99
C VAL A 191 -18.92 -2.50 1.04
N PRO A 192 -19.19 -3.19 -0.08
CA PRO A 192 -20.30 -2.83 -0.95
C PRO A 192 -21.64 -3.15 -0.30
N CYS A 193 -22.60 -2.24 -0.41
CA CYS A 193 -23.99 -2.49 -0.02
C CYS A 193 -24.60 -3.56 -0.94
N ARG A 194 -25.14 -4.64 -0.36
CA ARG A 194 -25.77 -5.75 -1.10
C ARG A 194 -26.97 -5.34 -1.96
N HIS A 195 -27.56 -4.18 -1.70
CA HIS A 195 -28.77 -3.70 -2.37
C HIS A 195 -28.49 -2.62 -3.43
N CYS A 196 -27.58 -1.67 -3.16
CA CYS A 196 -27.29 -0.57 -4.08
C CYS A 196 -25.86 -0.56 -4.66
N GLY A 197 -25.02 -1.55 -4.35
CA GLY A 197 -23.64 -1.71 -4.87
C GLY A 197 -22.61 -0.70 -4.37
N ARG A 198 -23.02 0.50 -3.94
CA ARG A 198 -22.15 1.56 -3.42
C ARG A 198 -21.33 1.08 -2.22
N GLN A 199 -20.08 1.54 -2.13
CA GLN A 199 -19.16 1.20 -1.04
C GLN A 199 -19.39 2.09 0.18
N PHE A 200 -19.40 1.48 1.37
CA PHE A 200 -19.48 2.17 2.65
C PHE A 200 -18.46 1.59 3.63
N VAL A 201 -18.15 2.33 4.69
CA VAL A 201 -17.33 1.82 5.78
C VAL A 201 -18.09 0.70 6.51
N ALA A 202 -17.43 -0.41 6.85
CA ALA A 202 -18.08 -1.55 7.52
C ALA A 202 -18.76 -1.17 8.85
N ASP A 203 -18.23 -0.16 9.53
CA ASP A 203 -18.79 0.47 10.73
C ASP A 203 -20.14 1.19 10.46
N THR A 204 -20.31 1.79 9.28
CA THR A 204 -21.48 2.62 8.94
C THR A 204 -22.49 1.96 7.99
N ILE A 205 -22.21 0.76 7.47
CA ILE A 205 -23.10 0.06 6.52
C ILE A 205 -24.48 -0.24 7.12
N ASN A 206 -24.57 -0.47 8.43
CA ASN A 206 -25.85 -0.68 9.13
C ASN A 206 -26.69 0.61 9.21
N SER A 207 -26.04 1.78 9.35
CA SER A 207 -26.71 3.08 9.26
C SER A 207 -27.13 3.42 7.82
N HIS A 208 -26.45 2.85 6.82
CA HIS A 208 -26.88 2.95 5.43
C HIS A 208 -28.11 2.08 5.12
N SER A 209 -28.24 0.86 5.67
CA SER A 209 -29.36 -0.03 5.32
C SER A 209 -30.75 0.58 5.65
N THR A 210 -30.84 1.36 6.73
CA THR A 210 -32.05 2.08 7.13
C THR A 210 -32.46 3.20 6.15
N SER A 211 -31.51 3.71 5.34
CA SER A 211 -31.70 4.81 4.38
C SER A 211 -31.45 4.41 2.91
N CYS A 212 -30.99 3.18 2.66
CA CYS A 212 -30.65 2.68 1.33
C CYS A 212 -31.86 2.67 0.38
N PRO A 213 -31.81 3.35 -0.79
CA PRO A 213 -32.95 3.44 -1.72
C PRO A 213 -33.38 2.09 -2.31
N ARG A 214 -32.41 1.19 -2.53
CA ARG A 214 -32.62 -0.16 -3.07
C ARG A 214 -32.96 -1.21 -2.01
N PHE A 215 -33.07 -0.82 -0.74
CA PHE A 215 -33.38 -1.78 0.32
C PHE A 215 -34.77 -2.40 0.10
N PRO A 216 -34.90 -3.73 0.10
CA PRO A 216 -36.19 -4.39 -0.05
C PRO A 216 -37.06 -4.18 1.20
N LEU A 217 -38.26 -3.67 0.99
CA LEU A 217 -39.29 -3.51 2.02
C LEU A 217 -40.51 -4.36 1.66
N PRO A 218 -41.16 -5.01 2.65
CA PRO A 218 -42.44 -5.66 2.42
C PRO A 218 -43.52 -4.61 2.14
N CYS A 219 -44.46 -4.93 1.25
CA CYS A 219 -45.57 -4.03 0.96
C CYS A 219 -46.48 -3.87 2.21
N PRO A 220 -46.79 -2.63 2.66
CA PRO A 220 -47.68 -2.40 3.81
C PRO A 220 -49.07 -3.03 3.65
N ASN A 221 -49.57 -3.08 2.41
CA ASN A 221 -50.86 -3.70 2.06
C ASN A 221 -50.78 -5.23 1.94
N ARG A 222 -49.63 -5.84 2.25
CA ARG A 222 -49.39 -7.30 2.22
C ARG A 222 -49.83 -7.96 0.91
N CYS A 223 -49.42 -7.38 -0.21
CA CYS A 223 -49.63 -7.98 -1.53
C CYS A 223 -48.68 -9.16 -1.79
N GLU A 224 -48.92 -9.87 -2.89
CA GLU A 224 -48.13 -11.03 -3.32
C GLU A 224 -46.66 -10.67 -3.63
N ILE A 225 -46.36 -9.40 -3.92
CA ILE A 225 -44.98 -8.91 -4.10
C ILE A 225 -44.34 -8.75 -2.72
N VAL A 226 -43.60 -9.78 -2.31
CA VAL A 226 -42.97 -9.90 -0.98
C VAL A 226 -42.00 -8.78 -0.68
N ASN A 227 -41.28 -8.27 -1.68
CA ASN A 227 -40.25 -7.24 -1.52
C ASN A 227 -40.31 -6.21 -2.66
N VAL A 228 -40.42 -4.93 -2.31
CA VAL A 228 -40.33 -3.78 -3.22
C VAL A 228 -39.15 -2.91 -2.76
N ALA A 229 -38.36 -2.35 -3.69
CA ALA A 229 -37.30 -1.43 -3.29
C ALA A 229 -37.88 -0.18 -2.61
N ARG A 230 -37.21 0.35 -1.59
CA ARG A 230 -37.65 1.53 -0.82
C ARG A 230 -38.01 2.73 -1.70
N GLU A 231 -37.24 3.00 -2.77
CA GLU A 231 -37.53 4.07 -3.73
C GLU A 231 -38.78 3.82 -4.60
N ASP A 232 -39.06 2.57 -4.93
CA ASP A 232 -40.20 2.18 -5.78
C ASP A 232 -41.50 1.96 -4.98
N LEU A 233 -41.43 1.91 -3.65
CA LEU A 233 -42.56 1.51 -2.79
C LEU A 233 -43.79 2.43 -2.94
N GLU A 234 -43.60 3.74 -3.05
CA GLU A 234 -44.70 4.69 -3.23
C GLU A 234 -45.37 4.50 -4.60
N HIS A 235 -44.57 4.34 -5.66
CA HIS A 235 -45.05 4.07 -7.01
C HIS A 235 -45.82 2.73 -7.06
N HIS A 236 -45.28 1.68 -6.41
CA HIS A 236 -45.96 0.40 -6.26
C HIS A 236 -47.33 0.56 -5.60
N ILE A 237 -47.42 1.19 -4.42
CA ILE A 237 -48.69 1.36 -3.68
C ILE A 237 -49.73 2.10 -4.54
N LYS A 238 -49.33 3.18 -5.22
CA LYS A 238 -50.23 3.98 -6.04
C LYS A 238 -50.71 3.25 -7.30
N HIS A 239 -49.81 2.60 -8.05
CA HIS A 239 -50.08 2.18 -9.42
C HIS A 239 -50.10 0.66 -9.65
N ALA A 240 -49.34 -0.13 -8.88
CA ALA A 240 -49.13 -1.57 -9.13
C ALA A 240 -49.61 -2.51 -8.00
N CYS A 241 -50.02 -1.98 -6.85
CA CYS A 241 -50.39 -2.79 -5.69
C CYS A 241 -51.81 -3.36 -5.84
N ASN A 242 -51.91 -4.65 -6.17
CA ASN A 242 -53.19 -5.37 -6.28
C ASN A 242 -54.00 -5.39 -4.98
N SER A 243 -53.35 -5.30 -3.81
CA SER A 243 -53.99 -5.19 -2.48
C SER A 243 -54.33 -3.75 -2.07
N MET A 244 -54.23 -2.77 -2.97
CA MET A 244 -54.69 -1.41 -2.69
C MET A 244 -56.22 -1.35 -2.83
N LEU A 245 -56.92 -0.86 -1.81
CA LEU A 245 -58.36 -0.64 -1.88
C LEU A 245 -58.66 0.58 -2.76
N ILE A 246 -59.35 0.38 -3.87
CA ILE A 246 -59.71 1.43 -4.84
C ILE A 246 -61.21 1.43 -5.11
N SER A 247 -61.75 2.58 -5.53
CA SER A 247 -63.13 2.69 -6.01
C SER A 247 -63.24 2.35 -7.49
N CYS A 248 -64.39 1.81 -7.90
CA CYS A 248 -64.70 1.57 -9.31
C CYS A 248 -64.56 2.85 -10.17
N SER A 249 -64.08 2.71 -11.41
CA SER A 249 -63.95 3.78 -12.41
C SER A 249 -65.24 4.56 -12.65
N PHE A 250 -66.40 3.90 -12.53
CA PHE A 250 -67.73 4.48 -12.70
C PHE A 250 -68.26 5.16 -11.42
N LYS A 251 -67.42 5.42 -10.41
CA LYS A 251 -67.80 6.10 -9.17
C LYS A 251 -68.50 7.43 -9.41
N GLU A 252 -67.95 8.27 -10.29
CA GLU A 252 -68.52 9.59 -10.60
C GLU A 252 -69.86 9.51 -11.36
N VAL A 253 -70.17 8.35 -11.94
CA VAL A 253 -71.46 8.06 -12.61
C VAL A 253 -72.45 7.38 -11.65
N GLY A 254 -72.03 7.03 -10.44
CA GLY A 254 -72.87 6.51 -9.35
C GLY A 254 -72.54 5.10 -8.85
N CYS A 255 -71.53 4.41 -9.41
CA CYS A 255 -71.13 3.10 -8.89
C CYS A 255 -70.50 3.24 -7.50
N ARG A 256 -71.03 2.51 -6.50
CA ARG A 256 -70.56 2.62 -5.11
C ARG A 256 -69.50 1.58 -4.72
N PHE A 257 -69.13 0.70 -5.63
CA PHE A 257 -68.21 -0.40 -5.35
C PHE A 257 -66.79 0.10 -5.02
N LYS A 258 -66.20 -0.53 -3.99
CA LYS A 258 -64.80 -0.39 -3.61
C LYS A 258 -64.26 -1.79 -3.34
N GLY A 259 -63.10 -2.11 -3.88
CA GLY A 259 -62.47 -3.43 -3.79
C GLY A 259 -60.96 -3.35 -3.95
N LEU A 260 -60.28 -4.45 -3.71
CA LEU A 260 -58.85 -4.55 -3.97
C LEU A 260 -58.57 -4.46 -5.48
N ARG A 261 -57.58 -3.66 -5.88
CA ARG A 261 -57.23 -3.33 -7.28
C ARG A 261 -57.13 -4.53 -8.22
N GLY A 262 -56.61 -5.67 -7.74
CA GLY A 262 -56.53 -6.89 -8.54
C GLY A 262 -57.88 -7.61 -8.64
N LYS A 263 -57.85 -8.94 -8.44
CA LYS A 263 -58.96 -9.87 -8.70
C LYS A 263 -60.37 -9.38 -8.32
N GLN A 264 -60.56 -8.69 -7.20
CA GLN A 264 -61.87 -8.20 -6.77
C GLN A 264 -62.43 -7.07 -7.66
N MET A 265 -61.58 -6.15 -8.13
CA MET A 265 -62.00 -5.10 -9.05
C MET A 265 -62.22 -5.68 -10.45
N ASP A 266 -61.37 -6.61 -10.88
CA ASP A 266 -61.50 -7.30 -12.17
C ASP A 266 -62.86 -8.03 -12.25
N THR A 267 -63.19 -8.88 -11.27
CA THR A 267 -64.49 -9.58 -11.24
C THR A 267 -65.68 -8.63 -11.18
N HIS A 268 -65.57 -7.51 -10.45
CA HIS A 268 -66.63 -6.50 -10.43
C HIS A 268 -66.86 -5.83 -11.79
N MET A 269 -65.79 -5.54 -12.54
CA MET A 269 -65.91 -4.92 -13.86
C MET A 269 -66.62 -5.84 -14.86
N ASP A 270 -66.33 -7.14 -14.81
CA ASP A 270 -67.00 -8.15 -15.64
C ASP A 270 -68.47 -8.32 -15.25
N GLU A 271 -68.75 -8.63 -13.97
CA GLU A 271 -70.09 -8.92 -13.46
C GLU A 271 -71.04 -7.69 -13.50
N SER A 272 -70.52 -6.50 -13.22
CA SER A 272 -71.32 -5.26 -13.15
C SER A 272 -71.34 -4.47 -14.46
N SER A 273 -70.81 -5.02 -15.55
CA SER A 273 -70.75 -4.40 -16.89
C SER A 273 -72.11 -3.85 -17.38
N GLN A 274 -73.20 -4.62 -17.24
CA GLN A 274 -74.56 -4.17 -17.61
C GLN A 274 -75.07 -3.00 -16.75
N GLN A 275 -74.73 -3.00 -15.46
CA GLN A 275 -75.07 -1.90 -14.55
C GLN A 275 -74.29 -0.63 -14.93
N HIS A 276 -72.99 -0.76 -15.23
CA HIS A 276 -72.16 0.35 -15.72
C HIS A 276 -72.69 0.93 -17.03
N LEU A 277 -73.09 0.09 -17.99
CA LEU A 277 -73.72 0.54 -19.25
C LEU A 277 -75.02 1.31 -18.99
N THR A 278 -75.87 0.83 -18.08
CA THR A 278 -77.13 1.50 -17.73
C THR A 278 -76.89 2.86 -17.07
N LEU A 279 -75.92 2.95 -16.15
CA LEU A 279 -75.48 4.22 -15.55
C LEU A 279 -74.98 5.20 -16.61
N MET A 280 -74.13 4.74 -17.55
CA MET A 280 -73.62 5.56 -18.65
C MET A 280 -74.74 6.04 -19.59
N CYS A 281 -75.68 5.18 -19.99
CA CYS A 281 -76.84 5.58 -20.81
C CYS A 281 -77.70 6.65 -20.10
N SER A 282 -77.91 6.51 -18.78
CA SER A 282 -78.63 7.52 -17.99
C SER A 282 -77.89 8.87 -17.92
N MET A 283 -76.55 8.83 -17.84
CA MET A 283 -75.69 10.01 -17.81
C MET A 283 -75.69 10.74 -19.17
N VAL A 284 -75.53 10.02 -20.26
CA VAL A 284 -75.59 10.56 -21.63
C VAL A 284 -76.96 11.18 -21.91
N THR A 285 -78.05 10.54 -21.48
CA THR A 285 -79.41 11.08 -21.65
C THR A 285 -79.58 12.41 -20.90
N LYS A 286 -79.10 12.51 -19.65
CA LYS A 286 -79.11 13.75 -18.85
C LYS A 286 -78.25 14.85 -19.48
N GLN A 287 -77.04 14.51 -19.95
CA GLN A 287 -76.15 15.45 -20.64
C GLN A 287 -76.79 15.96 -21.93
N GLN A 288 -77.44 15.10 -22.72
CA GLN A 288 -78.15 15.50 -23.93
C GLN A 288 -79.30 16.48 -23.63
N GLN A 289 -80.07 16.24 -22.56
CA GLN A 289 -81.11 17.18 -22.10
C GLN A 289 -80.51 18.53 -21.67
N GLN A 290 -79.40 18.53 -20.94
CA GLN A 290 -78.68 19.75 -20.55
C GLN A 290 -78.13 20.51 -21.76
N ILE A 291 -77.55 19.83 -22.75
CA ILE A 291 -77.06 20.45 -24.00
C ILE A 291 -78.21 21.08 -24.79
N VAL A 292 -79.35 20.40 -24.92
CA VAL A 292 -80.54 20.97 -25.59
C VAL A 292 -81.07 22.19 -24.83
N SER A 293 -81.12 22.13 -23.49
CA SER A 293 -81.50 23.28 -22.65
C SER A 293 -80.56 24.47 -22.84
N MET A 294 -79.24 24.23 -22.79
CA MET A 294 -78.23 25.28 -22.94
C MET A 294 -78.24 25.89 -24.36
N LYS A 295 -78.44 25.09 -25.41
CA LYS A 295 -78.65 25.57 -26.78
C LYS A 295 -79.88 26.48 -26.90
N LYS A 296 -81.00 26.14 -26.24
CA LYS A 296 -82.19 27.01 -26.19
C LYS A 296 -81.89 28.34 -25.49
N VAL A 297 -81.18 28.32 -24.37
CA VAL A 297 -80.77 29.55 -23.66
C VAL A 297 -79.86 30.42 -24.53
N ILE A 298 -78.87 29.84 -25.20
CA ILE A 298 -77.97 30.57 -26.12
C ILE A 298 -78.76 31.20 -27.26
N ASN A 299 -79.65 30.45 -27.92
CA ASN A 299 -80.48 30.99 -29.01
C ASN A 299 -81.40 32.13 -28.55
N ASN A 300 -81.95 32.05 -27.34
CA ASN A 300 -82.77 33.15 -26.79
C ASN A 300 -81.91 34.40 -26.52
N LEU A 301 -80.68 34.23 -26.02
CA LEU A 301 -79.76 35.34 -25.75
C LEU A 301 -79.26 36.01 -27.04
N THR A 302 -78.98 35.25 -28.10
CA THR A 302 -78.54 35.82 -29.40
C THR A 302 -79.68 36.53 -30.14
N VAL A 303 -80.91 36.05 -30.04
CA VAL A 303 -82.10 36.75 -30.57
C VAL A 303 -82.33 38.09 -29.84
N ASN A 304 -82.09 38.15 -28.53
CA ASN A 304 -82.28 39.38 -27.76
C ASN A 304 -81.22 40.47 -28.03
N GLN A 305 -80.08 40.15 -28.66
CA GLN A 305 -79.04 41.13 -29.00
C GLN A 305 -79.20 41.78 -30.38
N SER A 306 -80.10 41.27 -31.25
CA SER A 306 -80.35 41.83 -32.59
C SER A 306 -81.55 42.78 -32.67
N GLY A 307 -82.22 43.05 -31.54
CA GLY A 307 -83.31 44.02 -31.43
C GLY A 307 -82.81 45.47 -31.53
N LYS A 308 -83.34 46.23 -32.52
CA LYS A 308 -83.00 47.63 -32.76
C LYS A 308 -83.19 48.52 -31.52
N TYR A 309 -82.13 49.23 -31.10
CA TYR A 309 -82.25 50.38 -30.21
C TYR A 309 -82.78 51.60 -30.98
N THR A 310 -84.11 51.77 -31.05
CA THR A 310 -84.72 53.05 -31.43
C THR A 310 -84.97 53.89 -30.18
N PHE A 311 -83.98 54.68 -29.76
CA PHE A 311 -84.16 55.70 -28.73
C PHE A 311 -84.99 56.86 -29.29
N PHE A 312 -86.24 56.98 -28.85
CA PHE A 312 -86.98 58.24 -28.95
C PHE A 312 -86.55 59.14 -27.79
N TYR A 313 -85.75 60.17 -28.08
CA TYR A 313 -85.50 61.27 -27.16
C TYR A 313 -86.70 62.23 -27.25
N ASN A 314 -87.51 62.30 -26.19
CA ASN A 314 -88.48 63.38 -26.01
C ASN A 314 -87.89 64.43 -25.08
N SER A 315 -87.87 65.67 -25.54
CA SER A 315 -87.36 66.84 -24.81
C SER A 315 -88.43 67.45 -23.90
N THR A 316 -88.08 67.71 -22.65
CA THR A 316 -88.58 68.78 -21.77
C THR A 316 -87.50 69.11 -20.76
#